data_AF-A0A2E9BEJ9-F1
#
_entry.id   AF-A0A2E9BEJ9-F1
#
_cell.length_a   1.000
_cell.length_b   1.000
_cell.length_c   1.000
_cell.angle_alpha   90.00
_cell.angle_beta   90.00
_cell.angle_gamma   90.00
#
_symmetry.space_group_name_H-M   'P 1'
#
loop_
_entity.id
_entity.type
_entity.pdbx_description
1 polymer ?
#
loop_
_entity_poly.entity_id
_entity_poly.type
_entity_poly.pdbx_seq_one_letter_code
_entity_poly.pdbx_strand_id
1 'polypeptide(L)'
;MSALERGSFLWFMMAITQIWLSLKLMEEVNEAITMLFGTGAAACFILALVVFRQEQRDLLLNPMKNFTKEVHEEQIKKQGKGLWAGVIIWVVTLFIGTVFI
;
A
#
# COMPACT_ATOMS: atom_id res chain seq x y z
N MET A 1 -6.96 3.64 -13.71
CA MET A 1 -6.05 2.94 -12.78
C MET A 1 -6.69 2.92 -11.41
N SER A 2 -7.23 1.77 -11.02
CA SER A 2 -7.75 1.58 -9.65
C SER A 2 -6.60 1.64 -8.66
N ALA A 3 -6.86 2.01 -7.40
CA ALA A 3 -5.79 2.13 -6.41
C ALA A 3 -5.07 0.79 -6.11
N LEU A 4 -5.66 -0.36 -6.45
CA LEU A 4 -5.01 -1.67 -6.36
C LEU A 4 -3.99 -1.91 -7.48
N GLU A 5 -4.22 -1.31 -8.65
CA GLU A 5 -3.27 -1.32 -9.77
C GLU A 5 -2.16 -0.27 -9.59
N ARG A 6 -2.30 0.62 -8.61
CA ARG A 6 -1.29 1.62 -8.28
C ARG A 6 -0.24 0.95 -7.40
N GLY A 7 0.94 0.72 -7.96
CA GLY A 7 2.07 0.17 -7.21
C GLY A 7 2.38 1.01 -5.98
N SER A 8 2.17 2.33 -6.05
CA SER A 8 2.37 3.24 -4.91
C SER A 8 1.54 2.84 -3.68
N PHE A 9 0.29 2.40 -3.87
CA PHE A 9 -0.61 2.02 -2.80
C PHE A 9 -0.13 0.79 -2.03
N LEU A 10 0.36 -0.23 -2.74
CA LEU A 10 0.91 -1.44 -2.12
C LEU A 10 2.17 -1.12 -1.32
N TRP A 11 3.05 -0.27 -1.85
CA TRP A 11 4.25 0.17 -1.13
C TRP A 11 3.90 0.96 0.14
N PHE A 12 2.85 1.78 0.12
CA PHE A 12 2.35 2.44 1.33
C PHE A 12 1.80 1.46 2.37
N MET A 13 1.00 0.47 1.97
CA MET A 13 0.49 -0.56 2.89
C MET A 13 1.63 -1.37 3.53
N MET A 14 2.65 -1.72 2.75
CA MET A 14 3.82 -2.43 3.26
C MET A 14 4.63 -1.57 4.23
N ALA A 15 4.83 -0.28 3.94
CA ALA A 15 5.51 0.64 4.84
C ALA A 15 4.78 0.74 6.19
N ILE A 16 3.46 0.92 6.18
CA ILE A 16 2.65 0.99 7.42
C ILE A 16 2.75 -0.32 8.21
N THR A 17 2.70 -1.46 7.52
CA THR A 17 2.82 -2.78 8.17
C THR A 17 4.18 -2.96 8.84
N GLN A 18 5.27 -2.52 8.20
CA GLN A 18 6.62 -2.59 8.79
C GLN A 18 6.81 -1.63 9.96
N ILE A 19 6.24 -0.42 9.89
CA ILE A 19 6.22 0.51 11.04
C ILE A 19 5.46 -0.11 12.21
N TRP A 20 4.30 -0.69 11.95
CA TRP A 20 3.49 -1.34 12.98
C TRP A 20 4.22 -2.51 13.65
N LEU A 21 4.84 -3.40 12.87
CA LEU A 21 5.67 -4.49 13.42
C LEU A 21 6.86 -3.96 14.23
N SER A 22 7.49 -2.88 13.75
CA SER A 22 8.62 -2.23 14.44
C SER A 22 8.23 -1.72 15.82
N LEU A 23 7.05 -1.10 15.94
CA LEU A 23 6.53 -0.63 17.24
C LEU A 23 6.16 -1.78 18.17
N LYS A 24 5.63 -2.88 17.63
CA LYS A 24 5.09 -3.97 18.45
C LYS A 24 6.15 -4.92 19.00
N LEU A 25 7.17 -5.21 18.22
CA LEU A 25 8.19 -6.18 18.61
C LEU A 25 9.45 -5.50 19.22
N MET A 26 9.43 -4.18 19.42
CA MET A 26 10.58 -3.37 19.84
C MET A 26 11.22 -3.86 21.14
N GLU A 27 10.42 -4.36 22.08
CA GLU A 27 10.91 -4.84 23.38
C GLU A 27 11.58 -6.22 23.29
N GLU A 28 11.22 -7.05 22.30
CA GLU A 28 11.67 -8.45 22.21
C GLU A 28 12.93 -8.62 21.35
N VAL A 29 13.06 -7.87 20.24
CA VAL A 29 14.19 -8.03 19.29
C VAL A 29 14.72 -6.68 18.79
N ASN A 30 14.96 -5.76 19.73
CA ASN A 30 15.19 -4.34 19.50
C ASN A 30 16.18 -4.00 18.35
N GLU A 31 17.35 -4.63 18.31
CA GLU A 31 18.41 -4.28 17.36
C GLU A 31 18.11 -4.79 15.93
N ALA A 32 17.66 -6.04 15.81
CA ALA A 32 17.30 -6.62 14.51
C ALA A 32 16.07 -5.95 13.90
N ILE A 33 15.11 -5.55 14.74
CA ILE A 33 13.87 -4.91 14.29
C ILE A 33 14.12 -3.49 13.81
N THR A 34 14.90 -2.73 14.56
CA THR A 34 15.25 -1.36 14.16
C THR A 34 15.98 -1.36 12.82
N MET A 35 16.90 -2.31 12.61
CA MET A 35 17.60 -2.44 11.33
C MET A 35 16.70 -2.95 10.21
N LEU A 36 15.95 -4.04 10.40
CA LEU A 36 15.22 -4.69 9.31
C LEU A 36 13.88 -4.00 8.99
N PHE A 37 13.07 -3.73 10.01
CA PHE A 37 11.74 -3.15 9.84
C PHE A 37 11.78 -1.62 9.82
N GLY A 38 12.69 -0.98 10.56
CA GLY A 38 12.86 0.48 10.52
C GLY A 38 13.39 0.97 9.17
N THR A 39 14.50 0.41 8.69
CA THR A 39 15.06 0.80 7.38
C THR A 39 14.20 0.30 6.22
N GLY A 40 13.60 -0.89 6.35
CA GLY A 40 12.67 -1.44 5.36
C GLY A 40 11.40 -0.58 5.22
N ALA A 41 10.85 -0.09 6.34
CA ALA A 41 9.72 0.82 6.32
C ALA A 41 10.05 2.12 5.60
N ALA A 42 11.22 2.71 5.89
CA ALA A 42 11.69 3.92 5.23
C ALA A 42 11.90 3.69 3.73
N ALA A 43 12.48 2.56 3.33
CA ALA A 43 12.66 2.19 1.93
C ALA A 43 11.31 2.02 1.21
N CYS A 44 10.36 1.29 1.80
CA CYS A 44 9.01 1.12 1.26
C CYS A 44 8.28 2.46 1.10
N PHE A 45 8.44 3.37 2.08
CA PHE A 45 7.83 4.69 2.03
C PHE A 45 8.42 5.57 0.91
N ILE A 46 9.74 5.58 0.73
CA ILE A 46 10.39 6.31 -0.35
C ILE A 46 9.98 5.74 -1.72
N LEU A 47 9.96 4.42 -1.86
CA LEU A 47 9.49 3.76 -3.08
C LEU A 47 8.04 4.12 -3.38
N ALA A 48 7.17 4.13 -2.36
CA ALA A 48 5.79 4.56 -2.51
C ALA A 48 5.68 5.98 -3.06
N LEU A 49 6.49 6.93 -2.55
CA LEU A 49 6.52 8.31 -3.03
C LEU A 49 7.05 8.44 -4.46
N VAL A 50 8.11 7.71 -4.82
CA VAL A 50 8.69 7.74 -6.17
C VAL A 50 7.70 7.20 -7.19
N VAL A 51 7.11 6.03 -6.90
CA VAL A 51 6.10 5.41 -7.76
C VAL A 51 4.84 6.28 -7.82
N PHE A 52 4.42 6.87 -6.71
CA PHE A 52 3.29 7.81 -6.69
C PHE A 52 3.54 9.00 -7.62
N ARG A 53 4.73 9.61 -7.56
CA ARG A 53 5.10 10.70 -8.48
C ARG A 53 5.10 10.26 -9.94
N GLN A 54 5.56 9.05 -10.24
CA GLN A 54 5.49 8.48 -11.60
C GLN A 54 4.04 8.30 -12.06
N GLU A 55 3.18 7.72 -11.23
CA GLU A 55 1.76 7.54 -11.51
C GLU A 55 1.03 8.88 -11.73
N GLN A 56 1.34 9.91 -10.92
CA GLN A 56 0.77 11.25 -11.11
C GLN A 56 1.25 11.88 -12.42
N ARG A 57 2.55 11.74 -12.76
CA ARG A 57 3.09 12.24 -14.02
C ARG A 57 2.46 11.54 -15.23
N ASP A 58 2.26 10.23 -15.15
CA ASP A 58 1.59 9.46 -16.21
C ASP A 58 0.13 9.88 -16.41
N LEU A 59 -0.57 10.19 -15.33
CA LEU A 59 -1.93 10.73 -15.39
C LEU A 59 -1.95 12.13 -16.02
N LEU A 60 -0.96 12.97 -15.73
CA LEU A 60 -0.86 14.34 -16.28
C LEU A 60 -0.41 14.35 -17.76
N LEU A 61 0.53 13.48 -18.14
CA LEU A 61 1.11 13.44 -19.49
C LEU A 61 0.28 12.67 -20.50
N ASN A 62 -0.59 11.75 -20.04
CA ASN A 62 -1.47 10.99 -20.93
C ASN A 62 -2.94 11.08 -20.51
N PRO A 63 -3.58 12.25 -20.70
CA PRO A 63 -4.99 12.46 -20.38
C PRO A 63 -5.93 11.58 -21.22
N MET A 64 -5.45 11.01 -22.35
CA MET A 64 -6.24 10.17 -23.25
C MET A 64 -6.15 8.66 -23.03
N LYS A 65 -5.33 8.18 -22.07
CA LYS A 65 -5.28 6.76 -21.70
C LYS A 65 -6.62 6.21 -21.20
N ASN A 66 -7.56 7.10 -20.83
CA ASN A 66 -8.90 6.78 -20.37
C ASN A 66 -9.98 6.83 -21.47
N PHE A 67 -9.69 7.34 -22.68
CA PHE A 67 -10.68 7.43 -23.76
C PHE A 67 -10.69 6.21 -24.69
N THR A 68 -9.62 5.40 -24.72
CA THR A 68 -9.47 4.29 -25.69
C THR A 68 -9.48 2.89 -25.08
N LYS A 69 -9.65 2.76 -23.76
CA LYS A 69 -9.84 1.45 -23.15
C LYS A 69 -11.34 1.21 -23.16
N GLU A 70 -11.83 0.26 -23.96
CA GLU A 70 -13.21 -0.21 -23.88
C GLU A 70 -13.41 -0.84 -22.49
N VAL A 71 -13.72 -0.03 -21.50
CA VAL A 71 -13.90 -0.50 -20.12
C VAL A 71 -15.38 -0.73 -19.92
N HIS A 72 -15.79 -1.99 -19.89
CA HIS A 72 -17.10 -2.36 -19.37
C HIS A 72 -17.25 -1.79 -17.95
N GLU A 73 -18.17 -0.87 -17.74
CA GLU A 73 -18.41 -0.15 -16.47
C GLU A 73 -18.50 -1.09 -15.25
N GLU A 74 -18.94 -2.33 -15.49
CA GLU A 74 -19.01 -3.40 -14.49
C GLU A 74 -17.65 -3.75 -13.88
N GLN A 75 -16.55 -3.72 -14.65
CA GLN A 75 -15.22 -4.03 -14.15
C GLN A 75 -14.70 -2.94 -13.21
N ILE A 76 -14.96 -1.66 -13.51
CA ILE A 76 -14.60 -0.53 -12.64
C ILE A 76 -15.34 -0.63 -11.30
N LYS A 77 -16.65 -0.95 -11.35
CA LYS A 77 -17.49 -1.06 -10.16
C LYS A 77 -17.11 -2.26 -9.28
N LYS A 78 -16.63 -3.35 -9.87
CA LYS A 78 -16.13 -4.54 -9.14
C LYS A 78 -14.75 -4.32 -8.53
N GLN A 79 -13.88 -3.56 -9.20
CA GLN A 79 -12.52 -3.26 -8.73
C GLN A 79 -12.51 -2.44 -7.43
N GLY A 80 -13.42 -1.46 -7.29
CA GLY A 80 -13.55 -0.66 -6.08
C GLY A 80 -13.98 -1.48 -4.85
N LYS A 81 -14.88 -2.46 -5.04
CA LYS A 81 -15.33 -3.34 -3.94
C LYS A 81 -14.22 -4.28 -3.46
N GLY A 82 -13.42 -4.83 -4.39
CA GLY A 82 -12.30 -5.72 -4.05
C GLY A 82 -11.17 -5.02 -3.28
N LEU A 83 -10.88 -3.75 -3.63
CA LEU A 83 -9.90 -2.93 -2.92
C LEU A 83 -10.29 -2.72 -1.45
N TRP A 84 -11.52 -2.28 -1.20
CA TRP A 84 -11.99 -2.02 0.16
C TRP A 84 -12.04 -3.29 1.00
N ALA A 85 -12.40 -4.43 0.40
CA ALA A 85 -12.33 -5.73 1.10
C ALA A 85 -10.89 -6.06 1.55
N GLY A 86 -9.89 -5.86 0.67
CA GLY A 86 -8.48 -6.07 1.01
C GLY A 86 -7.98 -5.14 2.12
N VAL A 87 -8.34 -3.86 2.06
CA VAL A 87 -8.00 -2.88 3.11
C VAL A 87 -8.64 -3.22 4.44
N ILE A 88 -9.92 -3.60 4.44
CA ILE A 88 -10.64 -3.97 5.66
C ILE A 88 -9.99 -5.20 6.30
N ILE A 89 -9.70 -6.24 5.51
CA ILE A 89 -9.02 -7.43 6.01
C ILE A 89 -7.65 -7.07 6.59
N TRP A 90 -6.87 -6.23 5.91
CA TRP A 90 -5.58 -5.77 6.40
C TRP A 90 -5.68 -5.01 7.72
N VAL A 91 -6.61 -4.06 7.84
CA VAL A 91 -6.85 -3.32 9.10
C VAL A 91 -7.28 -4.26 10.23
N VAL A 92 -8.16 -5.22 9.95
CA VAL A 92 -8.59 -6.23 10.93
C VAL A 92 -7.40 -7.07 11.38
N THR A 93 -6.52 -7.48 10.47
CA THR A 93 -5.29 -8.22 10.81
C THR A 93 -4.36 -7.41 11.71
N LEU A 94 -4.15 -6.12 11.43
CA LEU A 94 -3.35 -5.25 12.31
C LEU A 94 -3.98 -5.08 13.70
N PHE A 95 -5.31 -4.98 13.75
CA PHE A 95 -6.04 -4.86 15.01
C PHE A 95 -5.94 -6.13 15.85
N ILE A 96 -6.20 -7.30 15.25
CA ILE A 96 -6.03 -8.61 15.89
C ILE A 96 -4.58 -8.77 16.35
N GLY A 97 -3.62 -8.51 15.47
CA GLY A 97 -2.20 -8.54 15.81
C GLY A 97 -1.88 -7.63 17.00
N THR A 98 -2.53 -6.48 17.14
CA THR A 98 -2.28 -5.56 18.26
C THR A 98 -2.76 -6.11 19.61
N VAL A 99 -3.75 -7.01 19.59
CA VAL A 99 -4.30 -7.62 20.81
C VAL A 99 -3.52 -8.89 21.20
N PHE A 100 -3.03 -9.64 20.22
CA PHE A 100 -2.42 -10.95 20.44
C PHE A 100 -0.88 -10.96 20.35
N ILE A 101 -0.27 -9.92 19.77
CA ILE A 101 1.18 -9.64 19.74
C ILE A 101 1.44 -8.39 20.57
#